data_AF-A0A353GLF1-F1
#
_entry.id   AF-A0A353GLF1-F1
#
_cell.length_a   1.000
_cell.length_b   1.000
_cell.length_c   1.000
_cell.angle_alpha   90.00
_cell.angle_beta   90.00
_cell.angle_gamma   90.00
#
_symmetry.space_group_name_H-M   'P 1'
#
loop_
_entity.id
_entity.type
_entity.pdbx_description
1 polymer ?
#
loop_
_entity_poly.entity_id
_entity_poly.type
_entity_poly.pdbx_seq_one_letter_code
_entity_poly.pdbx_strand_id
1 'polypeptide(L)'
;AAEFTTMKEDFQAVLTHAGFGKKITCFPAGPAVFVLKILEKLKLSPLYKWVYDTASTDSFVSIEKAQKNLGYAPKYSNQAALIRNYEWYLANLDKFAHTTGVSHRVPWSQGILKLAKAFF
;
A
#
# COMPACT_ATOMS: atom_id res chain seq x y z
N ALA A 1 -14.59 -5.31 -1.13
CA ALA A 1 -15.69 -4.57 -0.49
C ALA A 1 -16.66 -4.12 -1.59
N ALA A 2 -17.92 -3.84 -1.27
CA ALA A 2 -18.83 -3.19 -2.23
C ALA A 2 -18.56 -1.68 -2.31
N GLU A 3 -18.11 -1.09 -1.21
CA GLU A 3 -17.71 0.32 -1.10
C GLU A 3 -16.18 0.42 -1.07
N PHE A 4 -15.62 1.12 -2.06
CA PHE A 4 -14.20 1.41 -2.19
C PHE A 4 -14.03 2.78 -2.84
N THR A 5 -12.89 3.42 -2.58
CA THR A 5 -12.58 4.76 -3.12
C THR A 5 -11.29 4.70 -3.94
N THR A 6 -10.62 5.83 -4.14
CA THR A 6 -9.31 5.82 -4.79
C THR A 6 -8.24 5.22 -3.87
N MET A 7 -7.15 4.71 -4.45
CA MET A 7 -6.00 4.24 -3.65
C MET A 7 -5.53 5.32 -2.67
N LYS A 8 -5.51 6.59 -3.10
CA LYS A 8 -5.13 7.71 -2.23
C LYS A 8 -6.03 7.81 -1.01
N GLU A 9 -7.35 7.83 -1.20
CA GLU A 9 -8.32 8.01 -0.12
C GLU A 9 -8.31 6.82 0.84
N ASP A 10 -8.29 5.60 0.30
CA ASP A 10 -8.29 4.39 1.11
C ASP A 10 -7.04 4.28 2.00
N PHE A 11 -5.85 4.61 1.49
CA PHE A 11 -4.63 4.64 2.30
C PHE A 11 -4.53 5.88 3.19
N GLN A 12 -5.11 7.03 2.79
CA GLN A 12 -5.18 8.21 3.65
C GLN A 12 -6.03 7.93 4.90
N ALA A 13 -7.09 7.12 4.80
CA ALA A 13 -7.87 6.70 5.96
C ALA A 13 -7.02 5.96 7.00
N VAL A 14 -6.17 5.03 6.56
CA VAL A 14 -5.21 4.33 7.43
C VAL A 14 -4.20 5.29 8.04
N LEU A 15 -3.63 6.19 7.25
CA LEU A 15 -2.64 7.17 7.72
C LEU A 15 -3.23 8.15 8.75
N THR A 16 -4.49 8.52 8.54
CA THR A 16 -5.25 9.37 9.47
C THR A 16 -5.52 8.61 10.77
N HIS A 17 -5.95 7.35 10.69
CA HIS A 17 -6.15 6.48 11.85
C HIS A 17 -4.85 6.24 12.64
N ALA A 18 -3.71 6.12 11.94
CA ALA A 18 -2.40 5.97 12.56
C ALA A 18 -1.94 7.19 13.38
N GLY A 19 -2.59 8.36 13.21
CA GLY A 19 -2.37 9.53 14.07
C GLY A 19 -1.08 10.32 13.79
N PHE A 20 -0.34 10.03 12.72
CA PHE A 20 0.94 10.70 12.41
C PHE A 20 0.79 12.10 11.78
N GLY A 21 -0.45 12.55 11.49
CA GLY A 21 -0.71 13.87 10.89
C GLY A 21 -0.15 14.05 9.47
N LYS A 22 0.24 12.96 8.80
CA LYS A 22 0.81 12.97 7.45
C LYS A 22 -0.30 12.91 6.38
N LYS A 23 0.01 13.45 5.20
CA LYS A 23 -0.89 13.47 4.03
C LYS A 23 -0.22 12.80 2.84
N ILE A 24 -0.98 12.01 2.08
CA ILE A 24 -0.52 11.39 0.85
C ILE A 24 -0.47 12.44 -0.27
N THR A 25 0.72 12.67 -0.80
CA THR A 25 0.96 13.54 -1.96
C THR A 25 1.06 12.71 -3.22
N CYS A 26 0.19 13.00 -4.20
CA CYS A 26 0.24 12.37 -5.51
C CYS A 26 1.17 13.14 -6.44
N PHE A 27 2.01 12.42 -7.17
CA PHE A 27 2.85 12.99 -8.23
C PHE A 27 2.30 12.57 -9.60
N PRO A 28 2.55 13.36 -10.65
CA PRO A 28 2.23 12.94 -12.01
C PRO A 28 2.94 11.62 -12.34
N ALA A 29 2.17 10.60 -12.75
CA ALA A 29 2.67 9.24 -12.93
C ALA A 29 3.83 9.17 -13.93
N GLY A 30 3.71 9.85 -15.09
CA GLY A 30 4.74 9.83 -16.14
C GLY A 30 6.14 10.26 -15.65
N PRO A 31 6.29 11.49 -15.13
CA PRO A 31 7.56 11.95 -14.55
C PRO A 31 8.09 11.07 -13.42
N ALA A 32 7.23 10.62 -12.51
CA ALA A 32 7.64 9.77 -11.39
C ALA A 32 8.18 8.41 -11.88
N VAL A 33 7.45 7.75 -12.80
CA VAL A 33 7.86 6.48 -13.41
C VAL A 33 9.17 6.63 -14.18
N PHE A 34 9.36 7.76 -14.89
CA PHE A 34 10.61 8.02 -15.61
C PHE A 34 11.82 8.10 -14.67
N VAL A 35 11.71 8.85 -13.57
CA VAL A 35 12.78 8.94 -12.55
C VAL A 35 13.06 7.58 -11.93
N LEU A 36 12.01 6.82 -11.60
CA LEU A 36 12.14 5.49 -11.01
C LEU A 36 12.83 4.49 -11.97
N LYS A 37 12.54 4.55 -13.27
CA LYS A 37 13.23 3.76 -14.31
C LYS A 37 14.72 4.11 -14.43
N ILE A 38 15.09 5.38 -14.26
CA ILE A 38 16.51 5.78 -14.20
C ILE A 38 17.19 5.20 -12.97
N LEU A 39 16.58 5.33 -11.79
CA LEU A 39 17.11 4.79 -10.54
C LEU A 39 17.23 3.25 -10.57
N GLU A 40 16.29 2.57 -11.23
CA GLU A 40 16.35 1.12 -11.49
C GLU A 40 17.56 0.77 -12.35
N LYS A 41 17.78 1.49 -13.46
CA LYS A 41 18.94 1.25 -14.35
C LYS A 41 20.28 1.42 -13.62
N LEU A 42 20.31 2.31 -12.62
CA LEU A 42 21.46 2.53 -11.75
C LEU A 42 21.58 1.51 -10.60
N LYS A 43 20.65 0.54 -10.50
CA LYS A 43 20.51 -0.44 -9.39
C LYS A 43 20.34 0.21 -8.01
N LEU A 44 19.85 1.45 -7.98
CA LEU A 44 19.60 2.21 -6.75
C LEU A 44 18.13 2.17 -6.33
N SER A 45 17.23 1.74 -7.21
CA SER A 45 15.82 1.62 -6.87
C SER A 45 15.55 0.35 -6.08
N PRO A 46 14.95 0.44 -4.89
CA PRO A 46 14.48 -0.73 -4.19
C PRO A 46 13.22 -1.32 -4.85
N LEU A 47 12.44 -0.57 -5.65
CA LEU A 47 11.11 -1.00 -6.08
C LEU A 47 11.05 -1.88 -7.33
N TYR A 48 10.13 -2.85 -7.30
CA TYR A 48 9.85 -3.76 -8.40
C TYR A 48 9.21 -3.01 -9.58
N LYS A 49 9.68 -3.33 -10.80
CA LYS A 49 9.21 -2.75 -12.07
C LYS A 49 7.68 -2.69 -12.19
N TRP A 50 6.99 -3.72 -11.71
CA TRP A 50 5.53 -3.85 -11.82
C TRP A 50 4.75 -2.85 -10.96
N VAL A 51 5.33 -2.37 -9.85
CA VAL A 51 4.69 -1.39 -8.95
C VAL A 51 4.55 -0.04 -9.65
N TYR A 52 5.51 0.36 -10.48
CA TYR A 52 5.48 1.65 -11.18
C TYR A 52 4.38 1.72 -12.23
N ASP A 53 4.18 0.62 -12.94
CA ASP A 53 3.26 0.58 -14.08
C ASP A 53 1.80 0.39 -13.64
N THR A 54 1.55 -0.09 -12.42
CA THR A 54 0.20 -0.41 -11.92
C THR A 54 -0.27 0.45 -10.75
N ALA A 55 0.63 1.03 -9.95
CA ALA A 55 0.23 1.82 -8.78
C ALA A 55 -0.56 3.10 -9.13
N SER A 56 -0.49 3.58 -10.37
CA SER A 56 -1.27 4.73 -10.84
C SER A 56 -2.67 4.37 -11.33
N THR A 57 -3.02 3.08 -11.41
CA THR A 57 -4.28 2.62 -11.99
C THR A 57 -5.15 2.01 -10.90
N ASP A 58 -6.29 2.64 -10.63
CA ASP A 58 -7.28 2.10 -9.72
C ASP A 58 -7.78 0.75 -10.24
N SER A 59 -7.48 -0.32 -9.50
CA SER A 59 -7.82 -1.69 -9.84
C SER A 59 -8.69 -2.28 -8.73
N PHE A 60 -9.89 -2.76 -9.07
CA PHE A 60 -10.80 -3.40 -8.13
C PHE A 60 -11.20 -4.78 -8.64
N VAL A 61 -11.44 -5.71 -7.71
CA VAL A 61 -11.92 -7.06 -8.02
C VAL A 61 -13.44 -7.05 -7.87
N SER A 62 -14.15 -7.30 -8.98
CA SER A 62 -15.61 -7.37 -8.96
C SER A 62 -16.09 -8.52 -8.07
N ILE A 63 -17.05 -8.22 -7.20
CA ILE A 63 -17.73 -9.18 -6.32
C ILE A 63 -19.11 -9.59 -6.85
N GLU A 64 -19.52 -9.10 -8.03
CA GLU A 64 -20.88 -9.30 -8.57
C GLU A 64 -21.28 -10.78 -8.65
N LYS A 65 -20.37 -11.63 -9.12
CA LYS A 65 -20.61 -13.08 -9.20
C LYS A 65 -20.81 -13.70 -7.81
N ALA A 66 -20.06 -13.26 -6.82
CA ALA A 66 -20.18 -13.74 -5.45
C ALA A 66 -21.50 -13.26 -4.81
N GLN A 67 -21.91 -12.01 -5.07
CA GLN A 67 -23.19 -11.48 -4.62
C GLN A 67 -24.36 -12.27 -5.23
N LYS A 68 -24.32 -12.48 -6.56
CA LYS A 68 -25.39 -13.17 -7.30
C LYS A 68 -25.51 -14.65 -6.95
N ASN A 69 -24.40 -15.36 -6.86
CA ASN A 69 -24.43 -16.82 -6.78
C ASN A 69 -24.33 -17.34 -5.34
N LEU A 70 -23.76 -16.57 -4.42
CA LEU A 70 -23.49 -17.00 -3.04
C LEU A 70 -24.20 -16.13 -2.00
N GLY A 71 -24.96 -15.11 -2.41
CA GLY A 71 -25.56 -14.15 -1.48
C GLY A 71 -24.52 -13.37 -0.68
N TYR A 72 -23.30 -13.24 -1.20
CA TYR A 72 -22.20 -12.60 -0.49
C TYR A 72 -22.51 -11.13 -0.22
N ALA A 73 -22.49 -10.71 1.04
CA ALA A 73 -22.64 -9.32 1.44
C ALA A 73 -21.38 -8.87 2.20
N PRO A 74 -20.59 -7.94 1.65
CA PRO A 74 -19.40 -7.42 2.34
C PRO A 74 -19.80 -6.73 3.64
N LYS A 75 -19.25 -7.20 4.76
CA LYS A 75 -19.49 -6.59 6.09
C LYS A 75 -18.74 -5.26 6.29
N TYR A 76 -17.67 -5.04 5.55
CA TYR A 76 -16.79 -3.89 5.71
C TYR A 76 -16.56 -3.20 4.37
N SER A 77 -16.45 -1.86 4.40
CA SER A 77 -15.88 -1.07 3.31
C SER A 77 -14.39 -1.37 3.15
N ASN A 78 -13.78 -0.93 2.04
CA ASN A 78 -12.34 -1.14 1.82
C ASN A 78 -11.52 -0.45 2.92
N GLN A 79 -11.87 0.78 3.27
CA GLN A 79 -11.24 1.55 4.36
C GLN A 79 -11.33 0.83 5.70
N ALA A 80 -12.53 0.36 6.07
CA ALA A 80 -12.72 -0.36 7.33
C ALA A 80 -11.91 -1.67 7.37
N ALA A 81 -11.82 -2.39 6.25
CA ALA A 81 -11.00 -3.58 6.15
C ALA A 81 -9.50 -3.27 6.29
N LEU A 82 -9.02 -2.18 5.67
CA LEU A 82 -7.62 -1.74 5.76
C LEU A 82 -7.26 -1.28 7.18
N ILE A 83 -8.11 -0.48 7.83
CA ILE A 83 -7.90 -0.03 9.21
C ILE A 83 -7.83 -1.24 10.15
N ARG A 84 -8.76 -2.19 10.03
CA ARG A 84 -8.73 -3.42 10.84
C ARG A 84 -7.44 -4.22 10.64
N ASN A 85 -6.96 -4.32 9.40
CA ASN A 85 -5.70 -5.00 9.11
C ASN A 85 -4.51 -4.26 9.73
N TYR A 86 -4.53 -2.93 9.73
CA TYR A 86 -3.53 -2.09 10.38
C TYR A 86 -3.55 -2.26 11.91
N GLU A 87 -4.72 -2.28 12.53
CA GLU A 87 -4.87 -2.56 13.97
C GLU A 87 -4.34 -3.95 14.34
N TRP A 88 -4.65 -4.96 13.52
CA TRP A 88 -4.10 -6.30 13.70
C TRP A 88 -2.57 -6.30 13.59
N TYR A 89 -2.02 -5.56 12.63
CA TYR A 89 -0.57 -5.41 12.47
C TYR A 89 0.06 -4.80 13.73
N LEU A 90 -0.50 -3.70 14.26
CA LEU A 90 -0.02 -3.08 15.49
C LEU A 90 -0.10 -4.04 16.69
N ALA A 91 -1.21 -4.74 16.85
CA ALA A 91 -1.42 -5.67 17.96
C ALA A 91 -0.53 -6.93 17.89
N ASN A 92 0.05 -7.24 16.73
CA ASN A 92 0.91 -8.41 16.55
C ASN A 92 2.36 -8.04 16.22
N LEU A 93 2.69 -6.75 16.14
CA LEU A 93 4.00 -6.24 15.75
C LEU A 93 5.14 -6.92 16.52
N ASP A 94 5.01 -6.97 17.84
CA ASP A 94 6.03 -7.53 18.74
C ASP A 94 6.29 -9.02 18.51
N LYS A 95 5.32 -9.76 17.94
CA LYS A 95 5.46 -11.21 17.67
C LYS A 95 6.38 -11.53 16.50
N PHE A 96 6.62 -10.57 15.61
CA PHE A 96 7.46 -10.76 14.43
C PHE A 96 8.54 -9.69 14.25
N ALA A 97 8.52 -8.59 15.02
CA ALA A 97 9.57 -7.58 15.01
C ALA A 97 10.96 -8.14 15.37
N HIS A 98 11.02 -9.19 16.19
CA HIS A 98 12.26 -9.83 16.66
C HIS A 98 12.60 -11.14 15.94
N THR A 99 11.82 -11.53 14.92
CA THR A 99 11.99 -12.80 14.22
C THR A 99 12.62 -12.57 12.85
N THR A 100 13.92 -12.81 12.73
CA THR A 100 14.62 -12.87 11.44
C THR A 100 14.30 -14.18 10.72
N GLY A 101 13.63 -14.09 9.56
CA GLY A 101 13.34 -15.23 8.68
C GLY A 101 13.47 -14.84 7.21
N VAL A 102 13.70 -15.84 6.34
CA VAL A 102 14.04 -15.68 4.91
C VAL A 102 12.80 -15.47 4.01
N SER A 103 11.62 -15.22 4.58
CA SER A 103 10.36 -15.04 3.82
C SER A 103 9.90 -13.57 3.82
N HIS A 104 8.81 -13.25 3.10
CA HIS A 104 8.21 -11.90 2.93
C HIS A 104 7.80 -11.15 4.23
N ARG A 105 8.31 -11.58 5.39
CA ARG A 105 8.05 -11.04 6.74
C ARG A 105 9.12 -10.05 7.23
N VAL A 106 10.22 -9.88 6.49
CA VAL A 106 11.26 -8.90 6.82
C VAL A 106 10.97 -7.54 6.17
N PRO A 107 11.17 -6.43 6.91
CA PRO A 107 10.98 -5.09 6.37
C PRO A 107 11.94 -4.84 5.20
N TRP A 108 11.40 -4.30 4.12
CA TRP A 108 12.12 -4.08 2.87
C TRP A 108 13.30 -3.12 3.03
N SER A 109 14.41 -3.39 2.33
CA SER A 109 15.53 -2.45 2.24
C SER A 109 15.06 -1.17 1.56
N GLN A 110 14.96 -0.10 2.35
CA GLN A 110 14.42 1.19 1.88
C GLN A 110 15.34 1.90 0.86
N GLY A 111 16.59 1.43 0.67
CA GLY A 111 17.50 1.97 -0.33
C GLY A 111 17.55 3.51 -0.37
N ILE A 112 17.44 4.07 -1.58
CA ILE A 112 17.45 5.52 -1.80
C ILE A 112 16.17 6.23 -1.32
N LEU A 113 15.10 5.50 -1.00
CA LEU A 113 13.86 6.09 -0.44
C LEU A 113 14.08 6.70 0.95
N LYS A 114 15.17 6.34 1.64
CA LYS A 114 15.57 7.04 2.87
C LYS A 114 15.84 8.52 2.66
N LEU A 115 16.36 8.91 1.48
CA LEU A 115 16.57 10.31 1.15
C LEU A 115 15.23 11.02 0.97
N ALA A 116 14.28 10.40 0.26
CA ALA A 116 12.93 10.95 0.11
C ALA A 116 12.24 11.13 1.47
N LYS A 117 12.40 10.18 2.41
CA LYS A 117 11.86 10.29 3.78
C LYS A 117 12.42 11.47 4.58
N ALA A 118 13.59 12.01 4.22
CA ALA A 118 14.11 13.22 4.86
C ALA A 118 13.35 14.49 4.42
N PHE A 119 12.71 14.46 3.24
CA PHE A 119 12.00 15.60 2.67
C PHE A 119 10.47 15.55 2.88
N PHE A 120 9.89 14.38 3.19
CA PHE A 120 8.44 14.14 3.33
C PHE A 120 8.10 13.50 4.69
#